data_AF-A0A7V7FY89-F1
#
_entry.id   AF-A0A7V7FY89-F1
#
_cell.length_a   1.000
_cell.length_b   1.000
_cell.length_c   1.000
_cell.angle_alpha   90.00
_cell.angle_beta   90.00
_cell.angle_gamma   90.00
#
_symmetry.space_group_name_H-M   'P 1'
#
loop_
_entity.id
_entity.type
_entity.pdbx_description
1 polymer ?
#
loop_
_entity_poly.entity_id
_entity_poly.type
_entity_poly.pdbx_seq_one_letter_code
_entity_poly.pdbx_strand_id
1 'polypeptide(L)'
;MPPVKGGRLARTAAMLCQDELFRLYLDRRKRHKFDLTPSQLPDGTHNEQDARDWLCQACRIESRAELDHNPYAAATFKGIRTRYGRWRTTQRSQA
;
A
#
# COMPACT_ATOMS: atom_id res chain seq x y z
N MET A 1 -17.82 1.52 -20.94
CA MET A 1 -17.85 0.59 -19.79
C MET A 1 -18.04 1.44 -18.53
N PRO A 2 -19.07 1.22 -17.71
CA PRO A 2 -19.25 2.02 -16.50
C PRO A 2 -18.07 1.80 -15.55
N PRO A 3 -17.61 2.84 -14.82
CA PRO A 3 -16.52 2.69 -13.88
C PRO A 3 -16.91 1.64 -12.83
N VAL A 4 -16.09 0.59 -12.70
CA VAL A 4 -16.27 -0.47 -11.71
C VAL A 4 -16.40 0.23 -10.34
N LYS A 5 -17.57 0.14 -9.70
CA LYS A 5 -17.78 0.80 -8.41
C LYS A 5 -16.98 0.06 -7.37
N GLY A 6 -15.93 0.69 -6.87
CA GLY A 6 -15.17 0.17 -5.74
C GLY A 6 -16.07 -0.08 -4.54
N GLY A 7 -16.04 -1.31 -4.03
CA GLY A 7 -16.82 -1.74 -2.88
C GLY A 7 -16.20 -1.27 -1.57
N ARG A 8 -16.13 -2.18 -0.59
CA ARG A 8 -15.63 -1.86 0.75
C ARG A 8 -14.10 -1.96 0.80
N LEU A 9 -13.52 -2.89 0.04
CA LEU A 9 -12.07 -3.08 -0.02
C LEU A 9 -11.39 -1.94 -0.77
N ALA A 10 -11.96 -1.49 -1.89
CA ALA A 10 -11.46 -0.35 -2.66
C ALA A 10 -11.35 0.92 -1.80
N ARG A 11 -12.39 1.20 -1.00
CA ARG A 11 -12.41 2.34 -0.05
C ARG A 11 -11.37 2.19 1.05
N THR A 12 -11.28 1.00 1.64
CA THR A 12 -10.29 0.70 2.68
C THR A 12 -8.86 0.83 2.14
N ALA A 13 -8.62 0.37 0.93
CA ALA A 13 -7.34 0.49 0.24
C ALA A 13 -6.98 1.97 -0.03
N ALA A 14 -7.95 2.78 -0.46
CA ALA A 14 -7.75 4.22 -0.64
C ALA A 14 -7.36 4.90 0.68
N MET A 15 -8.08 4.62 1.77
CA MET A 15 -7.73 5.14 3.10
C MET A 15 -6.33 4.70 3.54
N LEU A 16 -5.95 3.45 3.28
CA LEU A 16 -4.61 2.94 3.59
C LEU A 16 -3.52 3.67 2.79
N CYS A 17 -3.76 4.00 1.52
CA CYS A 17 -2.83 4.76 0.68
C CYS A 17 -2.65 6.23 1.15
N GLN A 18 -3.66 6.75 1.85
CA GLN A 18 -3.62 8.09 2.44
C GLN A 18 -2.90 8.12 3.81
N ASP A 19 -2.76 6.97 4.46
CA ASP A 19 -2.10 6.85 5.77
C ASP A 19 -0.58 7.07 5.64
N GLU A 20 -0.05 8.04 6.39
CA GLU A 20 1.37 8.40 6.40
C GLU A 20 2.27 7.24 6.85
N LEU A 21 1.80 6.41 7.78
CA LEU A 21 2.54 5.24 8.23
C LEU A 21 2.67 4.18 7.14
N PHE A 22 1.68 4.08 6.25
CA PHE A 22 1.75 3.18 5.10
C PHE A 22 2.75 3.69 4.06
N ARG A 23 2.82 5.01 3.86
CA ARG A 23 3.83 5.65 2.99
C ARG A 23 5.24 5.41 3.54
N LEU A 24 5.45 5.58 4.84
CA LEU A 24 6.72 5.26 5.51
C LEU A 24 7.12 3.79 5.35
N TYR A 25 6.16 2.87 5.45
CA TYR A 25 6.42 1.44 5.21
C TYR A 25 6.92 1.18 3.78
N LEU A 26 6.31 1.84 2.78
CA LEU A 26 6.73 1.75 1.38
C LEU A 26 8.09 2.38 1.15
N ASP A 27 8.35 3.57 1.72
CA ASP A 27 9.65 4.24 1.65
C ASP A 27 10.76 3.32 2.16
N ARG A 28 10.59 2.73 3.34
CA ARG A 28 11.57 1.83 3.95
C ARG A 28 11.81 0.58 3.10
N ARG A 29 10.75 0.03 2.51
CA ARG A 29 10.84 -1.14 1.62
C ARG A 29 11.53 -0.81 0.30
N LYS A 30 11.28 0.38 -0.27
CA LYS A 30 11.88 0.83 -1.52
C LYS A 30 13.35 1.21 -1.31
N ARG A 31 13.68 1.90 -0.21
CA ARG A 31 15.08 2.14 0.22
C ARG A 31 15.87 0.83 0.26
N HIS A 32 15.33 -0.20 0.92
CA HIS A 32 16.01 -1.50 0.99
C HIS A 32 16.07 -2.22 -0.37
N LYS A 33 15.09 -2.02 -1.26
CA LYS A 33 15.08 -2.69 -2.57
C LYS A 33 16.03 -2.04 -3.59
N PHE A 34 16.16 -0.72 -3.54
CA PHE A 34 16.97 0.06 -4.47
C PHE A 34 18.32 0.49 -3.89
N ASP A 35 18.64 0.04 -2.68
CA ASP A 35 19.86 0.43 -1.92
C ASP A 35 20.03 1.96 -1.83
N LEU A 36 18.90 2.68 -1.73
CA LEU A 36 18.89 4.13 -1.73
C LEU A 36 19.18 4.67 -0.33
N THR A 37 20.07 5.64 -0.26
CA THR A 37 20.37 6.38 0.98
C THR A 37 19.20 7.30 1.36
N PRO A 38 19.07 7.66 2.65
CA PRO A 38 18.03 8.59 3.10
C PRO A 38 18.07 9.96 2.42
N SER A 39 19.21 10.33 1.84
CA SER A 39 19.40 11.54 1.04
C SER A 39 18.80 11.45 -0.37
N GLN A 40 18.67 10.25 -0.95
CA GLN A 40 18.10 10.07 -2.30
C GLN A 40 16.60 9.79 -2.28
N LEU A 41 16.10 9.24 -1.19
CA LEU A 41 14.66 9.02 -1.00
C LEU A 41 14.28 9.48 0.40
N PRO A 42 13.89 10.75 0.58
CA PRO A 42 13.37 11.26 1.86
C PRO A 42 12.17 10.43 2.32
N ASP A 43 12.02 10.25 3.64
CA ASP A 43 10.80 9.66 4.19
C ASP A 43 9.63 10.60 3.90
N GLY A 44 8.56 10.08 3.26
CA GLY A 44 7.45 10.87 2.75
C GLY A 44 7.49 11.16 1.24
N THR A 45 8.41 10.55 0.48
CA THR A 45 8.43 10.70 -0.99
C THR A 45 7.29 9.92 -1.66
N HIS A 46 6.75 8.88 -1.00
CA HIS A 46 5.60 8.16 -1.53
C HIS A 46 4.30 8.94 -1.33
N ASN A 47 3.68 9.29 -2.44
CA ASN A 47 2.37 9.93 -2.46
C ASN A 47 1.25 8.87 -2.45
N GLU A 48 0.00 9.31 -2.29
CA GLU A 48 -1.16 8.41 -2.41
C GLU A 48 -1.14 7.65 -3.75
N GLN A 49 -0.69 8.32 -4.82
CA GLN A 49 -0.63 7.76 -6.17
C GLN A 49 0.36 6.58 -6.25
N ASP A 50 1.57 6.74 -5.72
CA ASP A 50 2.56 5.64 -5.69
C ASP A 50 2.09 4.47 -4.82
N ALA A 51 1.47 4.77 -3.68
CA ALA A 51 0.90 3.73 -2.81
C ALA A 51 -0.21 2.96 -3.54
N ARG A 52 -1.05 3.66 -4.32
CA ARG A 52 -2.06 3.05 -5.18
C ARG A 52 -1.41 2.18 -6.25
N ASP A 53 -0.46 2.70 -7.02
CA ASP A 53 0.18 1.97 -8.11
C ASP A 53 0.93 0.73 -7.59
N TRP A 54 1.59 0.85 -6.45
CA TRP A 54 2.20 -0.29 -5.78
C TRP A 54 1.15 -1.33 -5.36
N LEU A 55 0.02 -0.90 -4.79
CA LEU A 55 -1.06 -1.81 -4.40
C LEU A 55 -1.67 -2.52 -5.61
N CYS A 56 -1.89 -1.78 -6.70
CA CYS A 56 -2.38 -2.28 -7.98
C CYS A 56 -1.43 -3.34 -8.54
N GLN A 57 -0.13 -3.04 -8.64
CA GLN A 57 0.88 -4.01 -9.08
C GLN A 57 0.96 -5.24 -8.17
N ALA A 58 0.94 -5.04 -6.85
CA ALA A 58 1.01 -6.14 -5.89
C ALA A 58 -0.21 -7.06 -5.98
N CYS A 59 -1.40 -6.48 -6.12
CA CYS A 59 -2.66 -7.21 -6.24
C CYS A 59 -2.94 -7.71 -7.68
N ARG A 60 -2.10 -7.35 -8.66
CA ARG A 60 -2.29 -7.60 -10.10
C ARG A 60 -3.64 -7.10 -10.61
N ILE A 61 -3.98 -5.86 -10.25
CA ILE A 61 -5.17 -5.15 -10.70
C ILE A 61 -4.75 -3.80 -11.27
N GLU A 62 -5.55 -3.24 -12.17
CA GLU A 62 -5.29 -1.92 -12.73
C GLU A 62 -5.98 -0.83 -11.91
N SER A 63 -7.12 -1.18 -11.28
CA SER A 63 -7.90 -0.26 -10.47
C SER A 63 -8.22 -0.81 -9.08
N ARG A 64 -8.17 0.06 -8.06
CA ARG A 64 -8.61 -0.23 -6.68
C ARG A 64 -10.04 -0.79 -6.62
N ALA A 65 -10.87 -0.46 -7.61
CA ALA A 65 -12.24 -0.98 -7.68
C ALA A 65 -12.30 -2.49 -7.93
N GLU A 66 -11.33 -3.03 -8.68
CA GLU A 66 -11.26 -4.48 -8.99
C GLU A 66 -10.90 -5.31 -7.76
N LEU A 67 -10.41 -4.67 -6.70
CA LEU A 67 -10.04 -5.34 -5.45
C LEU A 67 -11.25 -6.03 -4.79
N ASP A 68 -12.46 -5.48 -4.95
CA ASP A 68 -13.71 -6.11 -4.49
C ASP A 68 -14.26 -7.17 -5.45
N HIS A 69 -13.84 -7.16 -6.72
CA HIS A 69 -14.30 -8.12 -7.73
C HIS A 69 -13.36 -9.31 -7.89
N ASN A 70 -12.07 -9.14 -7.55
CA ASN A 70 -11.06 -10.16 -7.70
C ASN A 70 -10.68 -10.77 -6.33
N PRO A 71 -11.04 -12.04 -6.06
CA PRO A 71 -10.74 -12.68 -4.78
C PRO A 71 -9.23 -12.84 -4.54
N TYR A 72 -8.41 -12.95 -5.59
CA TYR A 72 -6.96 -12.99 -5.49
C TYR A 72 -6.39 -11.65 -5.00
N ALA A 73 -6.90 -10.54 -5.56
CA ALA A 73 -6.54 -9.20 -5.12
C ALA A 73 -6.94 -8.97 -3.66
N ALA A 74 -8.15 -9.37 -3.27
CA ALA A 74 -8.63 -9.29 -1.89
C ALA A 74 -7.75 -10.10 -0.91
N ALA A 75 -7.35 -11.32 -1.27
CA ALA A 75 -6.46 -12.15 -0.47
C ALA A 75 -5.07 -11.51 -0.31
N THR A 76 -4.52 -10.99 -1.40
CA THR A 76 -3.23 -10.30 -1.41
C THR A 76 -3.27 -9.05 -0.53
N PHE A 77 -4.31 -8.23 -0.65
CA PHE A 77 -4.53 -7.05 0.18
C PHE A 77 -4.64 -7.40 1.67
N LYS A 78 -5.36 -8.47 2.02
CA LYS A 78 -5.40 -8.98 3.41
C LYS A 78 -4.00 -9.35 3.90
N GLY A 79 -3.19 -10.01 3.08
CA GLY A 79 -1.80 -10.35 3.40
C GLY A 79 -0.92 -9.11 3.64
N ILE A 80 -1.02 -8.11 2.76
CA ILE A 80 -0.33 -6.81 2.92
C ILE A 80 -0.74 -6.16 4.23
N ARG A 81 -2.05 -6.08 4.52
CA ARG A 81 -2.57 -5.49 5.75
C ARG A 81 -2.04 -6.19 7.00
N THR A 82 -1.95 -7.52 6.98
CA THR A 82 -1.37 -8.29 8.09
C THR A 82 0.11 -7.98 8.28
N ARG A 83 0.89 -7.93 7.18
CA ARG A 83 2.33 -7.61 7.24
C ARG A 83 2.56 -6.17 7.72
N TYR A 84 1.77 -5.23 7.20
CA TYR A 84 1.78 -3.84 7.63
C TYR A 84 1.40 -3.71 9.10
N GLY A 85 0.36 -4.41 9.57
CA GLY A 85 -0.03 -4.42 10.98
C GLY A 85 1.09 -4.91 11.90
N ARG A 86 1.79 -5.99 11.52
CA ARG A 86 2.96 -6.49 12.26
C ARG A 86 4.08 -5.46 12.30
N TRP A 87 4.42 -4.88 11.15
CA TRP A 87 5.45 -3.83 11.06
C TRP A 87 5.07 -2.59 11.87
N ARG A 88 3.81 -2.17 11.84
CA ARG A 88 3.29 -1.04 12.61
C ARG A 88 3.42 -1.27 14.12
N THR A 89 3.18 -2.49 14.59
CA THR A 89 3.42 -2.84 16.01
C THR A 89 4.91 -2.75 16.34
N THR A 90 5.79 -3.27 15.48
CA THR A 90 7.25 -3.15 15.67
C THR A 90 7.73 -1.70 15.67
N GLN A 91 7.15 -0.84 14.83
CA GLN A 91 7.45 0.60 14.82
C GLN A 91 6.93 1.32 16.06
N ARG A 92 5.73 0.98 16.54
CA ARG A 92 5.20 1.51 17.81
C ARG A 92 6.01 1.09 19.04
N SER A 93 6.80 0.02 18.94
CA SER A 93 7.75 -0.37 20.00
C SER A 93 9.13 0.28 19.87
N GLN A 94 9.40 1.01 18.77
CA GLN A 94 10.63 1.79 18.58
C GLN A 94 10.41 3.30 18.73
N ALA A 95 9.20 3.73 19.11
CA ALA A 95 8.88 5.08 19.55
C ALA A 95 8.71 5.08 21.08
#